data_AF-A0A452GPS4-F1
#
_entry.id   AF-A0A452GPS4-F1
#
_cell.length_a   1.000
_cell.length_b   1.000
_cell.length_c   1.000
_cell.angle_alpha   90.00
_cell.angle_beta   90.00
_cell.angle_gamma   90.00
#
_symmetry.space_group_name_H-M   'P 1'
#
loop_
_entity.id
_entity.type
_entity.pdbx_description
1 polymer ?
#
loop_
_entity_poly.entity_id
_entity_poly.type
_entity_poly.pdbx_seq_one_letter_code
_entity_poly.pdbx_strand_id
1 'polypeptide(L)'
;MLLSSPPRSRSRQPKPICPPEHFLYQIKHDCYFTNGTERVRYLYRDIYNGRQDVHFDSELGVYVADTELGRPDAEGWNKDPGILADRRAAVDTFCRYNYGVAQTGKVVGRTGERGPGQERERGSEGPG
;
A
#
# COMPACT_ATOMS: atom_id res chain seq x y z
N MET A 1 47.57 43.53 -35.81
CA MET A 1 46.40 43.88 -34.97
C MET A 1 45.89 42.60 -34.34
N LEU A 2 45.99 42.43 -33.02
CA LEU A 2 45.45 41.28 -32.29
C LEU A 2 44.18 41.74 -31.57
N LEU A 3 43.01 41.27 -31.99
CA LEU A 3 41.74 41.53 -31.30
C LEU A 3 41.65 40.61 -30.07
N SER A 4 42.00 41.14 -28.90
CA SER A 4 41.75 40.48 -27.62
C SER A 4 40.25 40.34 -27.40
N SER A 5 39.73 39.11 -27.39
CA SER A 5 38.34 38.84 -27.01
C SER A 5 38.15 39.11 -25.51
N PRO A 6 37.04 39.72 -25.06
CA PRO A 6 36.80 39.97 -23.65
C PRO A 6 36.55 38.64 -22.91
N PRO A 7 36.93 38.52 -21.63
CA PRO A 7 36.61 37.33 -20.85
C PRO A 7 35.10 37.22 -20.71
N ARG A 8 34.55 36.03 -20.99
CA ARG A 8 33.13 35.73 -20.72
C ARG A 8 32.90 35.98 -19.23
N SER A 9 32.01 36.93 -18.91
CA SER A 9 31.54 37.10 -17.55
C SER A 9 31.01 35.76 -17.07
N ARG A 10 31.45 35.32 -15.87
CA ARG A 10 30.83 34.17 -15.22
C ARG A 10 29.36 34.53 -15.01
N SER A 11 28.49 34.00 -15.85
CA SER A 11 27.08 33.93 -15.52
C SER A 11 27.00 33.32 -14.13
N ARG A 12 26.33 34.00 -13.20
CA ARG A 12 25.98 33.42 -11.91
C ARG A 12 25.12 32.21 -12.26
N GLN A 13 25.71 31.01 -12.25
CA GLN A 13 24.91 29.80 -12.31
C GLN A 13 23.94 29.90 -11.12
N PRO A 14 22.62 29.86 -11.32
CA PRO A 14 21.71 29.78 -10.19
C PRO A 14 22.16 28.56 -9.38
N LYS A 15 22.33 28.75 -8.07
CA LYS A 15 22.59 27.61 -7.17
C LYS A 15 21.56 26.55 -7.53
N PRO A 16 21.96 25.27 -7.73
CA PRO A 16 20.97 24.22 -7.95
C PRO A 16 19.94 24.36 -6.83
N ILE A 17 18.69 24.60 -7.23
CA ILE A 17 17.58 24.62 -6.30
C ILE A 17 17.60 23.21 -5.71
N CYS A 18 18.08 23.06 -4.47
CA CYS A 18 17.84 21.83 -3.74
C CYS A 18 16.33 21.62 -3.84
N PRO A 19 15.85 20.48 -4.37
CA PRO A 19 14.42 20.23 -4.41
C PRO A 19 13.89 20.47 -2.99
N PRO A 20 12.73 21.15 -2.84
CA PRO A 20 12.17 21.37 -1.52
C PRO A 20 12.15 20.05 -0.76
N GLU A 21 12.53 20.08 0.52
CA GLU A 21 12.55 18.89 1.36
C GLU A 21 11.23 18.12 1.19
N HIS A 22 11.32 16.88 0.72
CA HIS A 22 10.16 16.06 0.41
C HIS A 22 10.10 14.93 1.42
N PHE A 23 9.10 15.02 2.29
CA PHE A 23 8.75 13.97 3.23
C PHE A 23 7.55 13.21 2.68
N LEU A 24 7.73 11.93 2.40
CA LEU A 24 6.69 11.04 1.93
C LEU A 24 6.39 10.02 3.02
N TYR A 25 5.14 9.97 3.45
CA TYR A 25 4.66 8.97 4.38
C TYR A 25 3.52 8.18 3.72
N GLN A 26 3.63 6.86 3.71
CA GLN A 26 2.68 5.98 3.05
C GLN A 26 2.31 4.82 3.96
N ILE A 27 1.01 4.52 3.99
CA ILE A 27 0.48 3.33 4.64
C ILE A 27 -0.11 2.42 3.57
N LYS A 28 0.19 1.13 3.62
CA LYS A 28 -0.42 0.12 2.76
C LYS A 28 -1.17 -0.92 3.58
N HIS A 29 -2.36 -1.26 3.11
CA HIS A 29 -3.22 -2.32 3.65
C HIS A 29 -3.40 -3.37 2.56
N ASP A 30 -2.49 -4.33 2.50
CA ASP A 30 -2.51 -5.36 1.48
C ASP A 30 -3.30 -6.57 1.96
N CYS A 31 -4.09 -7.13 1.06
CA CYS A 31 -4.85 -8.36 1.26
C CYS A 31 -4.45 -9.36 0.18
N TYR A 32 -3.81 -10.45 0.59
CA TYR A 32 -3.43 -11.55 -0.30
C TYR A 32 -4.46 -12.67 -0.19
N PHE A 33 -5.15 -12.95 -1.29
CA PHE A 33 -6.21 -13.94 -1.39
C PHE A 33 -5.71 -15.16 -2.16
N THR A 34 -5.81 -16.35 -1.58
CA THR A 34 -5.50 -17.63 -2.23
C THR A 34 -6.73 -18.51 -2.20
N ASN A 35 -7.11 -19.07 -3.35
CA ASN A 35 -8.35 -19.84 -3.53
C ASN A 35 -9.59 -19.06 -3.03
N GLY A 36 -9.78 -17.84 -3.53
CA GLY A 36 -10.84 -16.96 -3.04
C GLY A 36 -10.54 -16.45 -1.63
N THR A 37 -11.46 -16.67 -0.69
CA THR A 37 -11.32 -16.26 0.73
C THR A 37 -10.94 -17.40 1.67
N GLU A 38 -10.62 -18.58 1.13
CA GLU A 38 -10.18 -19.75 1.89
C GLU A 38 -8.94 -19.39 2.73
N ARG A 39 -7.90 -18.87 2.08
CA ARG A 39 -6.71 -18.33 2.76
C ARG A 39 -6.56 -16.86 2.45
N VAL A 40 -6.53 -16.05 3.50
CA VAL A 40 -6.37 -14.60 3.43
C VAL A 40 -5.24 -14.17 4.36
N ARG A 41 -4.25 -13.49 3.81
CA ARG A 41 -3.17 -12.86 4.59
C ARG A 41 -3.30 -11.34 4.49
N TYR A 42 -3.32 -10.69 5.63
CA TYR A 42 -3.35 -9.26 5.75
C TYR A 42 -1.97 -8.73 6.13
N LEU A 43 -1.51 -7.70 5.41
CA LEU A 43 -0.25 -7.02 5.67
C LEU A 43 -0.50 -5.51 5.78
N TYR A 44 -0.16 -4.95 6.93
CA TYR A 44 -0.06 -3.52 7.14
C TYR A 44 1.40 -3.10 6.99
N ARG A 45 1.67 -2.04 6.24
CA ARG A 45 3.03 -1.49 6.06
C ARG A 45 3.03 0.01 6.29
N ASP A 46 3.93 0.44 7.16
CA ASP A 46 4.25 1.84 7.41
C ASP A 46 5.58 2.18 6.71
N ILE A 47 5.56 3.18 5.83
CA ILE A 47 6.64 3.49 4.89
C ILE A 47 6.96 4.99 4.93
N TYR A 48 8.17 5.32 5.38
CA TYR A 48 8.71 6.67 5.36
C TYR A 48 9.78 6.82 4.27
N ASN A 49 9.60 7.79 3.38
CA ASN A 49 10.50 8.09 2.25
C ASN A 49 10.87 6.85 1.41
N GLY A 50 9.89 5.97 1.19
CA GLY A 50 10.05 4.74 0.42
C GLY A 50 10.72 3.59 1.19
N ARG A 51 11.13 3.81 2.44
CA ARG A 51 11.64 2.77 3.34
C ARG A 51 10.52 2.32 4.27
N GLN A 52 10.26 1.02 4.31
CA GLN A 52 9.33 0.44 5.27
C GLN A 52 9.98 0.45 6.65
N ASP A 53 9.29 1.04 7.64
CA ASP A 53 9.78 1.17 9.01
C ASP A 53 9.13 0.17 9.96
N VAL A 54 7.83 -0.11 9.76
CA VAL A 54 7.07 -1.07 10.55
C VAL A 54 6.13 -1.86 9.65
N HIS A 55 5.94 -3.14 9.95
CA HIS A 55 4.83 -3.91 9.40
C HIS A 55 4.07 -4.66 10.47
N PHE A 56 2.83 -5.01 10.15
CA PHE A 56 2.09 -6.07 10.82
C PHE A 56 1.72 -7.11 9.79
N ASP A 57 2.02 -8.36 10.10
CA ASP A 57 1.61 -9.52 9.33
C ASP A 57 0.59 -10.33 10.12
N SER A 58 -0.58 -10.62 9.53
CA SER A 58 -1.59 -11.45 10.18
C SER A 58 -1.11 -12.85 10.54
N GLU A 59 -0.10 -13.39 9.85
CA GLU A 59 0.49 -14.69 10.20
C GLU A 59 1.32 -14.62 11.49
N LEU A 60 1.90 -13.45 11.80
CA LEU A 60 2.64 -13.20 13.04
C LEU A 60 1.74 -12.67 14.16
N GLY A 61 0.73 -11.88 13.79
CA GLY A 61 -0.23 -11.28 14.72
C GLY A 61 0.34 -10.17 15.59
N VAL A 62 1.51 -9.60 15.25
CA VAL A 62 2.15 -8.49 15.98
C VAL A 62 2.82 -7.52 15.00
N TYR A 63 3.06 -6.31 15.47
CA TYR A 63 3.87 -5.33 14.75
C TYR A 63 5.36 -5.65 14.89
N VAL A 64 6.10 -5.51 13.81
CA VAL A 64 7.53 -5.73 13.74
C VAL A 64 8.17 -4.50 13.13
N ALA A 65 9.17 -3.95 13.82
CA ALA A 65 9.98 -2.87 13.29
C ALA A 65 11.00 -3.42 12.29
N ASP A 66 10.97 -2.91 11.05
CA ASP A 66 11.93 -3.24 9.99
C ASP A 66 13.16 -2.32 10.06
N THR A 67 13.07 -1.23 10.81
CA THR A 67 14.13 -0.24 10.99
C THR A 67 14.20 0.23 12.44
N GLU A 68 15.33 0.82 12.83
CA GLU A 68 15.48 1.46 14.14
C GLU A 68 14.47 2.60 14.36
N LEU A 69 14.08 3.30 13.29
CA LEU A 69 13.09 4.37 13.34
C LEU A 69 11.71 3.85 13.73
N GLY A 70 11.32 2.67 13.24
CA GLY A 70 10.03 2.05 13.53
C GLY A 70 9.94 1.34 14.88
N ARG A 71 11.04 1.19 15.63
CA ARG A 71 11.04 0.46 16.92
C ARG A 71 10.06 1.06 17.94
N PRO A 72 10.03 2.38 18.19
CA PRO A 72 9.09 2.96 19.15
C PRO A 72 7.63 2.71 18.77
N ASP A 73 7.31 2.77 17.49
CA ASP A 73 5.95 2.54 16.98
C ASP A 73 5.53 1.08 17.13
N ALA A 74 6.38 0.13 16.71
CA ALA A 74 6.10 -1.30 16.87
C ALA A 74 5.93 -1.68 18.35
N GLU A 75 6.80 -1.19 19.24
CA GLU A 75 6.67 -1.42 20.68
C GLU A 75 5.41 -0.78 21.27
N GLY A 76 5.09 0.45 20.86
CA GLY A 76 3.90 1.18 21.31
C GLY A 76 2.62 0.46 20.91
N TRP A 77 2.49 0.11 19.63
CA TRP A 77 1.31 -0.58 19.11
C TRP A 77 1.16 -1.99 19.66
N ASN A 78 2.27 -2.69 19.94
CA ASN A 78 2.21 -4.01 20.55
C ASN A 78 1.80 -3.97 22.04
N LYS A 79 1.98 -2.85 22.73
CA LYS A 79 1.56 -2.67 24.14
C LYS A 79 0.08 -2.38 24.27
N ASP A 80 -0.56 -1.87 23.23
CA ASP A 80 -2.00 -1.59 23.21
C ASP A 80 -2.79 -2.81 22.72
N PRO A 81 -3.55 -3.49 23.60
CA PRO A 81 -4.31 -4.67 23.22
C PRO A 81 -5.46 -4.35 22.25
N GLY A 82 -6.01 -3.13 22.25
CA GLY A 82 -7.04 -2.70 21.32
C GLY A 82 -6.48 -2.60 19.90
N ILE A 83 -5.34 -1.93 19.74
CA ILE A 83 -4.67 -1.80 18.43
C ILE A 83 -4.30 -3.17 17.87
N LEU A 84 -3.72 -4.06 18.69
CA LEU A 84 -3.38 -5.42 18.25
C LEU A 84 -4.61 -6.26 17.88
N ALA A 85 -5.68 -6.19 18.68
CA ALA A 85 -6.91 -6.92 18.41
C ALA A 85 -7.55 -6.45 17.10
N ASP A 86 -7.67 -5.14 16.89
CA ASP A 86 -8.21 -4.55 15.67
C ASP A 86 -7.39 -4.96 14.45
N ARG A 87 -6.06 -4.94 14.57
CA ARG A 87 -5.17 -5.30 13.46
C ARG A 87 -5.21 -6.79 13.12
N ARG A 88 -5.36 -7.67 14.13
CA ARG A 88 -5.59 -9.12 13.93
C ARG A 88 -6.93 -9.40 13.26
N ALA A 89 -7.97 -8.65 13.64
CA ALA A 89 -9.31 -8.78 13.07
C ALA A 89 -9.40 -8.29 11.61
N ALA A 90 -8.44 -7.50 11.13
CA ALA A 90 -8.44 -6.92 9.79
C ALA A 90 -8.51 -7.94 8.64
N VAL A 91 -8.11 -9.20 8.88
CA VAL A 91 -8.29 -10.28 7.89
C VAL A 91 -9.77 -10.44 7.53
N ASP A 92 -10.65 -10.40 8.52
CA ASP A 92 -12.10 -10.55 8.32
C ASP A 92 -12.78 -9.22 8.07
N THR A 93 -12.54 -8.25 8.95
CA THR A 93 -13.27 -6.97 8.96
C THR A 93 -12.91 -6.08 7.78
N PHE A 94 -11.69 -6.21 7.27
CA PHE A 94 -11.22 -5.43 6.11
C PHE A 94 -11.10 -6.31 4.87
N CYS A 95 -10.28 -7.36 4.86
CA CYS A 95 -10.00 -8.09 3.63
C CYS A 95 -11.20 -8.88 3.10
N ARG A 96 -11.76 -9.81 3.89
CA ARG A 96 -12.90 -10.63 3.44
C ARG A 96 -14.14 -9.77 3.16
N TYR A 97 -14.41 -8.79 4.02
CA TYR A 97 -15.49 -7.82 3.80
C TYR A 97 -15.37 -7.12 2.44
N ASN A 98 -14.21 -6.50 2.15
CA ASN A 98 -14.01 -5.79 0.90
C ASN A 98 -13.98 -6.71 -0.33
N TYR A 99 -13.51 -7.95 -0.17
CA TYR A 99 -13.60 -8.96 -1.22
C TYR A 99 -15.05 -9.23 -1.62
N GLY A 100 -15.94 -9.40 -0.64
CA GLY A 100 -17.38 -9.53 -0.88
C GLY A 100 -17.98 -8.31 -1.56
N VAL A 101 -17.65 -7.09 -1.10
CA VAL A 101 -18.09 -5.85 -1.74
C VAL A 101 -17.62 -5.77 -3.20
N ALA A 102 -16.36 -6.12 -3.48
CA ALA A 102 -15.82 -6.13 -4.83
C ALA A 102 -16.52 -7.13 -5.76
N GLN A 103 -16.91 -8.30 -5.25
CA GLN A 103 -17.69 -9.29 -6.02
C GLN A 103 -19.07 -8.78 -6.42
N THR A 104 -19.69 -7.90 -5.62
CA THR A 104 -21.01 -7.32 -5.96
C THR A 104 -20.95 -6.31 -7.11
N GLY A 105 -19.77 -6.06 -7.70
CA GLY A 105 -19.62 -5.13 -8.83
C GLY A 105 -19.82 -3.66 -8.45
N LYS A 106 -19.91 -3.34 -7.15
CA LYS A 106 -20.07 -1.98 -6.63
C LYS A 106 -18.79 -1.15 -6.66
N VAL A 107 -17.69 -1.71 -7.15
CA VAL A 107 -16.40 -1.04 -7.28
C VAL A 107 -16.26 -0.49 -8.69
N VAL A 108 -16.44 0.82 -8.83
CA VAL A 108 -16.26 1.54 -10.10
C VAL A 108 -14.80 1.45 -10.54
N GLY A 109 -14.56 1.07 -11.81
CA GLY A 109 -13.25 1.23 -12.46
C GLY A 109 -12.25 0.10 -12.30
N ARG A 110 -12.63 -1.10 -11.84
CA ARG A 110 -11.73 -2.27 -11.90
C ARG A 110 -11.92 -3.08 -13.18
N THR A 111 -11.02 -2.91 -14.14
CA THR A 111 -10.74 -3.94 -15.15
C THR A 111 -9.90 -5.02 -14.47
N GLY A 112 -10.56 -5.97 -13.81
CA GLY A 112 -9.93 -7.21 -13.35
C GLY A 112 -10.16 -8.30 -14.39
N GLU A 113 -9.09 -8.98 -14.81
CA GLU A 113 -9.24 -10.23 -15.56
C GLU A 113 -9.98 -11.24 -14.66
N ARG A 114 -11.14 -11.72 -15.12
CA ARG A 114 -11.85 -12.81 -14.45
C ARG A 114 -10.93 -14.03 -14.47
N GLY A 115 -10.51 -14.50 -13.29
CA GLY A 115 -9.84 -15.79 -13.15
C GLY A 115 -10.75 -16.93 -13.67
N PRO A 116 -10.17 -18.05 -14.13
CA PRO A 116 -10.94 -19.18 -14.65
C PRO A 116 -11.70 -19.85 -13.49
N GLY A 117 -13.03 -19.76 -13.50
CA GLY A 117 -13.86 -20.41 -12.48
C GLY A 117 -15.29 -19.88 -12.31
N GLN A 118 -15.68 -18.76 -12.93
CA GLN A 118 -17.09 -18.35 -12.96
C GLN A 118 -17.81 -18.96 -14.17
N GLU A 119 -18.33 -20.18 -13.99
CA GLU A 119 -19.38 -20.71 -14.86
C GLU A 119 -20.64 -19.82 -14.69
N ARG A 120 -21.12 -19.27 -15.80
CA ARG A 120 -22.42 -18.59 -15.81
C ARG A 120 -23.48 -19.67 -15.69
N GLU A 121 -24.17 -19.75 -14.56
CA GLU A 121 -25.50 -20.35 -14.55
C GLU A 121 -26.36 -19.54 -15.52
N ARG A 122 -26.58 -20.13 -16.70
CA ARG A 122 -27.47 -19.61 -17.73
C ARG A 122 -28.89 -19.86 -17.24
N GLY A 123 -29.44 -18.90 -16.51
CA GLY A 123 -30.88 -18.80 -16.31
C GLY A 123 -31.57 -18.72 -17.68
N SER A 124 -32.23 -19.80 -18.06
CA SER A 124 -33.10 -19.88 -19.23
C SER A 124 -34.47 -19.30 -18.87
N GLU A 125 -34.68 -18.01 -19.14
CA GLU A 125 -36.02 -17.47 -19.38
C GLU A 125 -36.23 -17.40 -20.90
N GLY A 126 -36.98 -18.37 -21.42
CA GLY A 126 -37.59 -18.28 -22.75
C GLY A 126 -38.92 -17.52 -22.66
N PRO A 127 -39.43 -16.96 -23.77
CA PRO A 127 -40.70 -16.24 -23.76
C PRO A 127 -41.86 -17.23 -23.84
N GLY A 128 -42.86 -17.05 -22.97
CA GLY A 128 -44.15 -17.75 -22.99
C GLY A 128 -45.18 -16.92 -22.23
#